data_AF-A0A7L4H0I5-F1
#
_entry.id   AF-A0A7L4H0I5-F1
#
_cell.length_a   1.000
_cell.length_b   1.000
_cell.length_c   1.000
_cell.angle_alpha   90.00
_cell.angle_beta   90.00
_cell.angle_gamma   90.00
#
_symmetry.space_group_name_H-M   'P 1'
#
loop_
_entity.id
_entity.type
_entity.pdbx_description
1 polymer ?
#
loop_
_entity_poly.entity_id
_entity_poly.type
_entity_poly.pdbx_seq_one_letter_code
_entity_poly.pdbx_strand_id
1 'polypeptide(L)'
;QNSRYQTYQRMWNYMYSKQPSVFVKSTEEGVARVLTSPYAFLLESTMNEYHRRHNCNLTQIGGLLDTKGYGIGMPLGSPFRDEITLAILRLQENNRLEILKRKWWEGGHCPKEEDHRAKGTAWPWGGGADLGGADTPHPDHAHSPFPGLGMENIGGIFVVLVCGLVVAILVAVMEFVWATRRAAESEE
;
A
#
# COMPACT_ATOMS: atom_id res chain seq x y z
N GLN A 1 -12.59 22.51 16.42
CA GLN A 1 -12.85 23.93 16.06
C GLN A 1 -11.61 24.81 16.24
N ASN A 2 -10.79 24.64 17.28
CA ASN A 2 -9.62 25.52 17.55
C ASN A 2 -8.27 25.06 16.95
N SER A 3 -8.26 24.19 15.94
CA SER A 3 -6.98 23.82 15.29
C SER A 3 -6.46 25.03 14.51
N ARG A 4 -5.14 25.29 14.55
CA ARG A 4 -4.51 26.38 13.77
C ARG A 4 -4.36 26.04 12.29
N TYR A 5 -4.53 24.77 11.91
CA TYR A 5 -4.37 24.30 10.53
C TYR A 5 -5.71 24.18 9.82
N GLN A 6 -5.85 24.84 8.67
CA GLN A 6 -7.09 24.85 7.89
C GLN A 6 -7.52 23.44 7.44
N THR A 7 -6.57 22.57 7.11
CA THR A 7 -6.85 21.19 6.67
C THR A 7 -7.61 20.41 7.75
N TYR A 8 -7.16 20.47 9.01
CA TYR A 8 -7.82 19.79 10.12
C TYR A 8 -9.18 20.39 10.46
N GLN A 9 -9.35 21.71 10.30
CA GLN A 9 -10.66 22.35 10.45
C GLN A 9 -11.65 21.83 9.41
N ARG A 10 -11.24 21.74 8.14
CA ARG A 10 -12.08 21.21 7.05
C ARG A 10 -12.43 19.74 7.27
N MET A 11 -11.45 18.91 7.64
CA MET A 11 -11.67 17.50 7.97
C MET A 11 -12.66 17.34 9.12
N TRP A 12 -12.51 18.12 10.19
CA TRP A 12 -13.45 18.09 11.32
C TRP A 12 -14.87 18.48 10.90
N ASN A 13 -15.01 19.57 10.14
CA ASN A 13 -16.33 20.02 9.67
C ASN A 13 -17.00 18.98 8.77
N TYR A 14 -16.22 18.31 7.91
CA TYR A 14 -16.70 17.19 7.12
C TYR A 14 -17.18 16.03 8.00
N MET A 15 -16.37 15.58 8.98
CA MET A 15 -16.74 14.47 9.86
C MET A 15 -17.97 14.79 10.70
N TYR A 16 -18.07 16.02 11.21
CA TYR A 16 -19.17 16.43 12.08
C TYR A 16 -20.51 16.61 11.35
N SER A 17 -20.49 17.10 10.11
CA SER A 17 -21.71 17.39 9.34
C SER A 17 -22.26 16.21 8.54
N LYS A 18 -21.49 15.15 8.35
CA LYS A 18 -21.89 13.99 7.53
C LYS A 18 -22.95 13.12 8.21
N GLN A 19 -23.99 12.78 7.45
CA GLN A 19 -25.02 11.79 7.81
C GLN A 19 -25.08 10.68 6.73
N PRO A 20 -25.06 9.39 7.10
CA PRO A 20 -24.96 8.85 8.46
C PRO A 20 -23.61 9.14 9.13
N SER A 21 -23.56 9.06 10.47
CA SER A 21 -22.36 9.37 11.25
C SER A 21 -21.14 8.58 10.78
N VAL A 22 -20.02 9.28 10.61
CA VAL A 22 -18.71 8.67 10.30
C VAL A 22 -17.97 8.20 11.55
N PHE A 23 -18.44 8.60 12.74
CA PHE A 23 -17.86 8.19 14.02
C PHE A 23 -18.37 6.81 14.42
N VAL A 24 -17.45 6.01 14.96
CA VAL A 24 -17.69 4.67 15.52
C VAL A 24 -17.56 4.71 17.04
N LYS A 25 -18.16 3.74 17.74
CA LYS A 25 -18.12 3.70 19.22
C LYS A 25 -16.93 2.93 19.76
N SER A 26 -16.42 1.95 19.02
CA SER A 26 -15.24 1.17 19.40
C SER A 26 -14.23 1.03 18.26
N THR A 27 -13.00 0.66 18.61
CA THR A 27 -11.92 0.43 17.65
C THR A 27 -12.23 -0.75 16.74
N GLU A 28 -12.81 -1.82 17.30
CA GLU A 28 -13.17 -3.05 16.57
C GLU A 28 -14.23 -2.76 15.51
N GLU A 29 -15.24 -1.96 15.85
CA GLU A 29 -16.24 -1.48 14.89
C GLU A 29 -15.60 -0.68 13.75
N GLY A 30 -14.67 0.22 14.10
CA GLY A 30 -13.89 0.99 13.12
C GLY A 30 -13.10 0.10 12.16
N VAL A 31 -12.37 -0.88 12.70
CA VAL A 31 -11.59 -1.85 11.91
C VAL A 31 -12.49 -2.69 11.01
N ALA A 32 -13.60 -3.21 11.51
CA ALA A 32 -14.56 -3.98 10.72
C ALA A 32 -15.17 -3.14 9.58
N ARG A 33 -15.45 -1.86 9.83
CA ARG A 33 -15.98 -0.93 8.82
C ARG A 33 -14.99 -0.64 7.70
N VAL A 34 -13.70 -0.53 8.01
CA VAL A 34 -12.62 -0.36 7.01
C VAL A 34 -12.54 -1.57 6.09
N LEU A 35 -12.69 -2.78 6.62
CA LEU A 35 -12.59 -4.02 5.84
C LEU A 35 -13.79 -4.25 4.92
N THR A 36 -14.96 -3.70 5.26
CA THR A 36 -16.23 -3.98 4.57
C THR A 36 -16.67 -2.88 3.62
N SER A 37 -16.16 -1.65 3.77
CA SER A 37 -16.63 -0.48 3.03
C SER A 37 -15.47 0.46 2.67
N PRO A 38 -15.63 1.36 1.67
CA PRO A 38 -14.63 2.38 1.34
C PRO A 38 -14.58 3.46 2.43
N TYR A 39 -14.00 3.12 3.57
CA TYR A 39 -13.89 3.92 4.78
C TYR A 39 -12.44 3.94 5.25
N ALA A 40 -11.94 5.12 5.62
CA ALA A 40 -10.64 5.28 6.24
C ALA A 40 -10.83 5.55 7.73
N PHE A 41 -10.11 4.82 8.58
CA PHE A 41 -10.18 4.97 10.03
C PHE A 41 -8.91 5.62 10.57
N LEU A 42 -9.06 6.72 11.29
CA LEU A 42 -7.97 7.42 11.95
C LEU A 42 -7.82 6.89 13.37
N LEU A 43 -6.67 6.29 13.66
CA LEU A 43 -6.34 5.67 14.93
C LEU A 43 -4.89 5.99 15.31
N GLU A 44 -4.54 5.79 16.57
CA GLU A 44 -3.16 5.91 17.03
C GLU A 44 -2.21 4.95 16.29
N SER A 45 -0.98 5.40 16.08
CA SER A 45 0.08 4.65 15.38
C SER A 45 0.37 3.28 15.99
N THR A 46 0.43 3.16 17.31
CA THR A 46 0.72 1.90 18.03
C THR A 46 -0.37 0.85 17.80
N MET A 47 -1.63 1.27 17.85
CA MET A 47 -2.79 0.42 17.62
C MET A 47 -2.96 0.07 16.14
N ASN A 48 -2.67 1.03 15.25
CA ASN A 48 -2.62 0.75 13.82
C ASN A 48 -1.54 -0.29 13.47
N GLU A 49 -0.33 -0.16 14.05
CA GLU A 49 0.75 -1.15 13.92
C GLU A 49 0.29 -2.53 14.39
N TYR A 50 -0.39 -2.60 15.54
CA TYR A 50 -0.93 -3.84 16.08
C TYR A 50 -1.94 -4.50 15.12
N HIS A 51 -2.97 -3.78 14.70
CA HIS A 51 -4.05 -4.35 13.87
C HIS A 51 -3.56 -4.76 12.48
N ARG A 52 -2.68 -3.97 11.83
CA ARG A 52 -2.11 -4.33 10.52
C ARG A 52 -1.27 -5.60 10.58
N ARG A 53 -0.54 -5.79 11.69
CA ARG A 53 0.27 -6.98 11.87
C ARG A 53 -0.58 -8.24 12.03
N HIS A 54 -1.78 -8.11 12.64
CA HIS A 54 -2.71 -9.22 12.81
C HIS A 54 -3.65 -9.44 11.61
N ASN A 55 -3.94 -8.41 10.82
CA ASN A 55 -4.82 -8.48 9.65
C ASN A 55 -4.13 -7.83 8.44
N CYS A 56 -3.66 -8.66 7.52
CA CYS A 56 -2.85 -8.23 6.37
C CYS A 56 -3.64 -7.46 5.31
N ASN A 57 -4.98 -7.46 5.40
CA ASN A 57 -5.85 -6.67 4.54
C ASN A 57 -5.85 -5.17 4.93
N LEU A 58 -5.33 -4.83 6.11
CA LEU A 58 -5.23 -3.44 6.56
C LEU A 58 -3.91 -2.83 6.13
N THR A 59 -3.97 -1.63 5.55
CA THR A 59 -2.80 -0.86 5.12
C THR A 59 -2.75 0.50 5.79
N GLN A 60 -1.53 0.97 6.08
CA GLN A 60 -1.32 2.32 6.58
C GLN A 60 -1.02 3.23 5.40
N ILE A 61 -1.78 4.32 5.30
CA ILE A 61 -1.57 5.33 4.27
C ILE A 61 -1.02 6.59 4.94
N GLY A 62 0.12 7.07 4.45
CA GLY A 62 0.77 8.29 4.94
C GLY A 62 1.52 8.13 6.27
N GLY A 63 2.01 9.27 6.76
CA GLY A 63 2.74 9.39 8.02
C GLY A 63 1.84 9.67 9.23
N LEU A 64 2.47 9.91 10.38
CA LEU A 64 1.74 10.30 11.60
C LEU A 64 1.24 11.75 11.48
N LEU A 65 0.02 12.01 11.96
CA LEU A 65 -0.56 13.35 12.00
C LEU A 65 -0.06 14.18 13.19
N ASP A 66 0.33 13.50 14.27
CA ASP A 66 0.89 14.07 15.48
C ASP A 66 1.88 13.09 16.14
N THR A 67 2.63 13.61 17.10
CA THR A 67 3.51 12.82 17.96
C THR A 67 2.96 12.87 19.38
N LYS A 68 2.44 11.73 19.84
CA LYS A 68 1.92 11.54 21.19
C LYS A 68 2.62 10.35 21.85
N GLY A 69 2.62 10.34 23.17
CA GLY A 69 3.21 9.27 23.96
C GLY A 69 2.34 8.93 25.17
N TYR A 70 2.42 7.67 25.59
CA TYR A 70 1.79 7.21 26.82
C TYR A 70 2.64 7.52 28.05
N GLY A 71 1.96 7.76 29.17
CA GLY A 71 2.60 7.98 30.47
C GLY A 71 1.78 7.35 31.60
N ILE A 72 2.45 7.06 32.71
CA ILE A 72 1.81 6.53 33.91
C ILE A 72 1.33 7.72 34.76
N GLY A 73 0.01 7.91 34.85
CA GLY A 73 -0.60 8.98 35.65
C GLY A 73 -0.59 8.65 37.14
N MET A 74 -0.30 9.65 37.97
CA MET A 74 -0.35 9.54 39.44
C MET A 74 -1.00 10.78 40.06
N PRO A 75 -1.58 10.68 41.27
CA PRO A 75 -2.09 11.84 42.00
C PRO A 75 -1.02 12.92 42.22
N LEU A 76 -1.46 14.17 42.27
CA LEU A 76 -0.57 15.30 42.52
C LEU A 76 0.07 15.15 43.91
N GLY A 77 1.39 15.30 44.00
CA GLY A 77 2.14 15.12 45.24
C GLY A 77 2.42 13.66 45.63
N SER A 78 2.16 12.68 44.76
CA SER A 78 2.51 11.28 45.01
C SER A 78 4.02 11.12 45.26
N PRO A 79 4.44 10.46 46.35
CA PRO A 79 5.87 10.24 46.65
C PRO A 79 6.53 9.27 45.64
N PHE A 80 5.74 8.46 44.94
CA PHE A 80 6.24 7.45 44.00
C PHE A 80 6.57 8.00 42.61
N ARG A 81 6.20 9.26 42.33
CA ARG A 81 6.34 9.85 40.99
C ARG A 81 7.79 9.80 40.51
N ASP A 82 8.71 10.21 41.36
CA ASP A 82 10.11 10.36 40.98
C ASP A 82 10.82 8.99 40.90
N GLU A 83 10.49 8.06 41.81
CA GLU A 83 11.01 6.69 41.81
C GLU A 83 10.56 5.90 40.57
N ILE A 84 9.27 5.98 40.20
CA ILE A 84 8.74 5.32 39.00
C ILE A 84 9.31 5.97 37.74
N THR A 85 9.45 7.30 37.71
CA THR A 85 10.08 7.99 36.57
C THR A 85 11.51 7.48 36.37
N LEU A 86 12.30 7.38 37.44
CA LEU A 86 13.66 6.84 37.38
C LEU A 86 13.67 5.37 36.92
N ALA A 87 12.72 4.55 37.39
CA ALA A 87 12.58 3.17 36.96
C ALA A 87 12.27 3.05 35.46
N ILE A 88 11.39 3.90 34.92
CA ILE A 88 11.07 3.94 33.48
C ILE A 88 12.32 4.32 32.67
N LEU A 89 13.09 5.31 33.12
CA LEU A 89 14.35 5.71 32.46
C LEU A 89 15.34 4.55 32.42
N ARG A 90 15.51 3.81 33.52
CA ARG A 90 16.36 2.60 33.55
C ARG A 90 15.84 1.50 32.60
N LEU A 91 14.53 1.34 32.46
CA LEU A 91 13.96 0.37 31.51
C LEU A 91 14.18 0.79 30.05
N GLN A 92 14.17 2.09 29.75
CA GLN A 92 14.48 2.63 28.43
C GLN A 92 15.97 2.47 28.11
N GLU A 93 16.87 2.85 29.03
CA GLU A 93 18.32 2.73 28.88
C GLU A 93 18.75 1.28 28.64
N ASN A 94 18.15 0.34 29.38
CA ASN A 94 18.41 -1.09 29.22
C ASN A 94 17.65 -1.74 28.06
N ASN A 95 16.97 -0.96 27.21
CA ASN A 95 16.18 -1.41 26.07
C ASN A 95 15.08 -2.45 26.41
N ARG A 96 14.65 -2.51 27.68
CA ARG A 96 13.64 -3.47 28.16
C ARG A 96 12.26 -3.16 27.61
N LEU A 97 11.93 -1.88 27.44
CA LEU A 97 10.65 -1.47 26.85
C LEU A 97 10.53 -1.91 25.39
N GLU A 98 11.62 -1.83 24.62
CA GLU A 98 11.62 -2.26 23.22
C GLU A 98 11.45 -3.78 23.11
N ILE A 99 12.14 -4.55 23.97
CA ILE A 99 11.97 -6.01 24.04
C ILE A 99 10.52 -6.36 24.38
N LEU A 100 9.89 -5.63 25.30
CA LEU A 100 8.48 -5.84 25.64
C LEU A 100 7.56 -5.48 24.47
N LYS A 101 7.74 -4.31 23.84
CA LYS A 101 6.96 -3.90 22.66
C LYS A 101 7.03 -4.99 21.60
N ARG A 102 8.26 -5.39 21.25
CA ARG A 102 8.51 -6.43 20.26
C ARG A 102 7.81 -7.73 20.66
N LYS A 103 7.97 -8.20 21.90
CA LYS A 103 7.32 -9.43 22.37
C LYS A 103 5.79 -9.40 22.25
N TRP A 104 5.15 -8.26 22.53
CA TRP A 104 3.68 -8.14 22.51
C TRP A 104 3.11 -7.82 21.12
N TRP A 105 3.91 -7.26 20.21
CA TRP A 105 3.52 -6.96 18.82
C TRP A 105 4.00 -8.03 17.82
N GLU A 106 4.97 -8.86 18.17
CA GLU A 106 5.40 -10.04 17.40
C GLU A 106 4.42 -11.20 17.61
N GLY A 107 3.34 -11.19 16.84
CA GLY A 107 2.37 -12.30 16.77
C GLY A 107 1.53 -12.32 15.49
N GLY A 108 1.81 -11.39 14.57
CA GLY A 108 1.11 -11.27 13.31
C GLY A 108 1.50 -12.36 12.32
N HIS A 109 0.51 -13.03 11.74
CA HIS A 109 0.68 -14.08 10.73
C HIS A 109 0.84 -13.52 9.31
N CYS A 110 1.10 -12.21 9.18
CA CYS A 110 1.32 -11.65 7.86
C CYS A 110 2.64 -12.12 7.28
N PRO A 111 2.66 -12.58 6.02
CA PRO A 111 3.91 -12.83 5.34
C PRO A 111 4.73 -11.55 5.45
N LYS A 112 5.98 -11.68 5.90
CA LYS A 112 6.91 -10.58 5.79
C LYS A 112 6.96 -10.27 4.30
N GLU A 113 6.61 -9.04 3.93
CA GLU A 113 6.87 -8.52 2.59
C GLU A 113 8.34 -8.87 2.32
N GLU A 114 8.58 -9.87 1.46
CA GLU A 114 9.92 -10.06 0.95
C GLU A 114 10.20 -8.77 0.19
N ASP A 115 11.21 -8.02 0.63
CA ASP A 115 11.71 -6.86 -0.09
C ASP A 115 12.21 -7.31 -1.47
N HIS A 116 11.30 -7.56 -2.41
CA HIS A 116 11.59 -7.81 -3.82
C HIS A 116 12.15 -6.55 -4.50
N ARG A 117 12.30 -5.46 -3.75
CA ARG A 117 12.93 -4.21 -4.18
C ARG A 117 14.46 -4.30 -4.33
N ALA A 118 15.10 -5.45 -4.06
CA ALA A 118 16.54 -5.60 -4.22
C ALA A 118 17.03 -6.97 -4.75
N LYS A 119 16.25 -7.71 -5.55
CA LYS A 119 16.85 -8.75 -6.41
C LYS A 119 17.15 -8.13 -7.77
N GLY A 120 18.31 -7.46 -7.85
CA GLY A 120 18.93 -7.11 -9.11
C GLY A 120 18.97 -8.35 -10.01
N THR A 121 18.54 -8.17 -11.24
CA THR A 121 18.51 -9.16 -12.31
C THR A 121 19.85 -9.92 -12.41
N ALA A 122 19.89 -11.16 -11.93
CA ALA A 122 20.94 -12.10 -12.29
C ALA A 122 20.55 -12.73 -13.64
N TRP A 123 21.28 -12.37 -14.70
CA TRP A 123 21.07 -12.93 -16.03
C TRP A 123 21.54 -14.40 -16.08
N PRO A 124 20.96 -15.26 -16.96
CA PRO A 124 21.22 -16.70 -16.98
C PRO A 124 22.57 -17.12 -17.60
N TRP A 125 23.48 -16.18 -17.88
CA TRP A 125 24.78 -16.47 -18.50
C TRP A 125 25.93 -15.95 -17.61
N GLY A 126 26.00 -16.47 -16.39
CA GLY A 126 27.14 -16.32 -15.50
C GLY A 126 27.31 -17.65 -14.76
N GLY A 127 28.37 -18.39 -15.12
CA GLY A 127 28.59 -19.77 -14.67
C GLY A 127 28.74 -19.97 -13.16
N GLY A 128 28.59 -21.24 -12.75
CA GLY A 128 28.58 -21.79 -11.38
C GLY A 128 29.77 -21.40 -10.50
N ALA A 129 29.79 -21.70 -9.21
CA ALA A 129 29.24 -22.82 -8.46
C ALA A 129 29.03 -22.35 -6.99
N ASP A 130 28.37 -22.98 -6.02
CA ASP A 130 28.35 -24.37 -5.57
C ASP A 130 27.28 -24.53 -4.44
N LEU A 131 26.65 -25.71 -4.42
CA LEU A 131 26.31 -26.60 -3.29
C LEU A 131 25.40 -26.15 -2.13
N GLY A 132 24.29 -26.89 -1.96
CA GLY A 132 23.58 -27.05 -0.68
C GLY A 132 22.14 -27.54 -0.83
N GLY A 133 21.89 -28.84 -0.65
CA GLY A 133 20.64 -29.52 -0.98
C GLY A 133 19.48 -29.37 0.01
N ALA A 134 18.29 -29.74 -0.45
CA ALA A 134 17.26 -30.50 0.27
C ALA A 134 16.07 -30.80 -0.68
N ASP A 135 15.55 -32.02 -0.58
CA ASP A 135 14.57 -32.66 -1.45
C ASP A 135 13.14 -32.05 -1.42
N THR A 136 12.55 -31.91 -2.63
CA THR A 136 11.14 -32.11 -3.13
C THR A 136 9.89 -31.88 -2.24
N PRO A 137 8.63 -31.76 -2.78
CA PRO A 137 8.11 -31.48 -4.14
C PRO A 137 7.02 -30.36 -4.20
N HIS A 138 6.72 -29.85 -5.41
CA HIS A 138 5.56 -28.99 -5.79
C HIS A 138 4.40 -29.88 -6.32
N PRO A 139 3.12 -29.47 -6.54
CA PRO A 139 2.43 -28.15 -6.57
C PRO A 139 1.36 -28.03 -5.47
N ASP A 140 0.77 -26.87 -5.17
CA ASP A 140 -0.55 -26.50 -5.71
C ASP A 140 -0.82 -24.99 -5.52
N HIS A 141 -1.12 -24.33 -6.63
CA HIS A 141 -1.89 -23.07 -6.75
C HIS A 141 -1.61 -21.92 -5.78
N ALA A 142 -0.43 -21.32 -5.89
CA ALA A 142 -0.23 -19.92 -5.50
C ALA A 142 -0.92 -19.00 -6.53
N HIS A 143 -2.18 -18.64 -6.28
CA HIS A 143 -2.80 -17.48 -6.92
C HIS A 143 -2.18 -16.22 -6.30
N SER A 144 -1.08 -15.75 -6.89
CA SER A 144 -0.45 -14.47 -6.54
C SER A 144 -1.36 -13.30 -6.94
N PRO A 145 -1.87 -12.47 -6.03
CA PRO A 145 -2.58 -11.26 -6.39
C PRO A 145 -1.57 -10.10 -6.39
N PHE A 146 -0.68 -10.11 -7.37
CA PHE A 146 -0.03 -8.87 -7.80
C PHE A 146 -0.35 -8.68 -9.27
N PRO A 147 -0.97 -7.55 -9.66
CA PRO A 147 -0.87 -7.11 -11.03
C PRO A 147 0.61 -6.77 -11.25
N GLY A 148 1.36 -7.74 -11.77
CA GLY A 148 2.51 -7.41 -12.60
C GLY A 148 2.04 -6.43 -13.68
N LEU A 149 2.94 -5.71 -14.34
CA LEU A 149 2.57 -5.06 -15.59
C LEU A 149 2.15 -6.16 -16.59
N GLY A 150 0.89 -6.56 -16.49
CA GLY A 150 0.28 -7.55 -17.33
C GLY A 150 0.24 -7.00 -18.74
N MET A 151 0.26 -7.91 -19.69
CA MET A 151 0.04 -7.60 -21.10
C MET A 151 -1.25 -6.79 -21.34
N GLU A 152 -2.14 -6.67 -20.35
CA GLU A 152 -3.30 -5.77 -20.29
C GLU A 152 -2.96 -4.28 -20.48
N ASN A 153 -1.83 -3.79 -19.94
CA ASN A 153 -1.44 -2.38 -20.10
C ASN A 153 -0.63 -2.11 -21.39
N ILE A 154 -0.09 -3.18 -22.00
CA ILE A 154 0.69 -3.11 -23.25
C ILE A 154 -0.23 -3.31 -24.46
N GLY A 155 -1.44 -3.87 -24.28
CA GLY A 155 -2.42 -4.09 -25.36
C GLY A 155 -2.76 -2.83 -26.17
N GLY A 156 -2.72 -1.65 -25.54
CA GLY A 156 -2.97 -0.38 -26.22
C GLY A 156 -1.99 -0.08 -27.37
N ILE A 157 -0.70 -0.43 -27.22
CA ILE A 157 0.30 -0.16 -28.28
C ILE A 157 0.03 -1.01 -29.53
N PHE A 158 -0.33 -2.29 -29.33
CA PHE A 158 -0.61 -3.21 -30.42
C PHE A 158 -1.88 -2.83 -31.17
N VAL A 159 -2.91 -2.38 -30.45
CA VAL A 159 -4.16 -1.89 -31.07
C VAL A 159 -3.90 -0.67 -31.94
N VAL A 160 -3.14 0.32 -31.45
CA VAL A 160 -2.81 1.52 -32.22
C VAL A 160 -1.99 1.19 -33.47
N LEU A 161 -1.03 0.26 -33.37
CA LEU A 161 -0.22 -0.18 -34.51
C LEU A 161 -1.05 -0.91 -35.57
N VAL A 162 -1.92 -1.83 -35.17
CA VAL A 162 -2.77 -2.58 -36.10
C VAL A 162 -3.79 -1.65 -36.77
N CYS A 163 -4.45 -0.78 -36.01
CA CYS A 163 -5.38 0.20 -36.57
C CYS A 163 -4.67 1.18 -37.52
N GLY A 164 -3.47 1.65 -37.16
CA GLY A 164 -2.66 2.53 -38.01
C GLY A 164 -2.29 1.88 -39.33
N LEU A 165 -1.90 0.60 -39.31
CA LEU A 165 -1.57 -0.16 -40.52
C LEU A 165 -2.78 -0.30 -41.46
N VAL A 166 -3.95 -0.62 -40.91
CA VAL A 166 -5.19 -0.76 -41.70
C VAL A 166 -5.58 0.57 -42.36
N VAL A 167 -5.50 1.68 -41.63
CA VAL A 167 -5.81 3.01 -42.17
C VAL A 167 -4.82 3.39 -43.28
N ALA A 168 -3.52 3.13 -43.09
CA ALA A 168 -2.52 3.40 -44.11
C ALA A 168 -2.78 2.64 -45.42
N ILE A 169 -3.16 1.36 -45.32
CA ILE A 169 -3.52 0.54 -46.49
C ILE A 169 -4.74 1.11 -47.20
N LEU A 170 -5.78 1.52 -46.47
CA LEU A 170 -6.99 2.11 -47.06
C LEU A 170 -6.71 3.42 -47.79
N VAL A 171 -5.88 4.30 -47.21
CA VAL A 171 -5.46 5.56 -47.85
C VAL A 171 -4.67 5.28 -49.13
N ALA A 172 -3.73 4.33 -49.10
CA ALA A 172 -2.96 3.95 -50.29
C ALA A 172 -3.84 3.40 -51.43
N VAL A 173 -4.86 2.59 -51.10
CA VAL A 173 -5.81 2.09 -52.09
C VAL A 173 -6.69 3.21 -52.64
N MET A 174 -7.16 4.13 -51.79
CA MET A 174 -7.94 5.29 -52.23
C MET A 174 -7.13 6.20 -53.16
N GLU A 175 -5.89 6.51 -52.81
CA GLU A 175 -4.95 7.27 -53.65
C GLU A 175 -4.72 6.58 -55.00
N PHE A 176 -4.49 5.27 -55.00
CA PHE A 176 -4.29 4.50 -56.23
C PHE A 176 -5.52 4.51 -57.15
N VAL A 177 -6.72 4.34 -56.59
CA VAL A 177 -7.97 4.41 -57.36
C VAL A 177 -8.22 5.83 -57.88
N TRP A 178 -7.94 6.85 -57.08
CA TRP A 178 -8.13 8.24 -57.49
C TRP A 178 -7.15 8.64 -58.61
N ALA A 179 -5.88 8.23 -58.50
CA ALA A 179 -4.85 8.47 -59.51
C ALA A 179 -5.15 7.74 -60.83
N THR A 180 -5.56 6.47 -60.78
CA THR A 180 -5.90 5.69 -61.98
C THR A 180 -7.15 6.22 -62.69
N ARG A 181 -8.17 6.67 -61.94
CA ARG A 181 -9.35 7.34 -62.51
C ARG A 181 -9.01 8.66 -63.16
N ARG A 182 -8.19 9.49 -62.51
CA ARG A 182 -7.76 10.78 -63.04
C ARG A 182 -6.89 10.64 -64.29
N ALA A 183 -6.08 9.59 -64.38
CA ALA A 183 -5.31 9.28 -65.58
C ALA A 183 -6.23 8.91 -66.77
N ALA A 184 -7.27 8.11 -66.53
CA ALA A 184 -8.24 7.73 -67.55
C ALA A 184 -9.05 8.94 -68.07
N GLU A 185 -9.34 9.94 -67.23
CA GLU A 185 -10.01 11.19 -67.64
C GLU A 185 -9.08 12.16 -68.41
N SER A 186 -7.75 11.95 -68.41
CA SER A 186 -6.80 12.81 -69.12
C SER A 186 -6.43 12.33 -70.53
N GLU A 187 -7.00 11.20 -70.97
CA GLU A 187 -6.80 10.61 -72.31
C GLU A 187 -8.06 10.69 -73.22
N GLU A 188 -9.12 11.40 -72.81
CA GLU A 188 -10.22 11.87 -73.68
C GLU A 188 -10.17 13.39 -73.88
#